data_AF-A0A924VPS0-F1
#
_entry.id   AF-A0A924VPS0-F1
#
_cell.length_a   1.000
_cell.length_b   1.000
_cell.length_c   1.000
_cell.angle_alpha   90.00
_cell.angle_beta   90.00
_cell.angle_gamma   90.00
#
_symmetry.space_group_name_H-M   'P 1'
#
loop_
_entity.id
_entity.type
_entity.pdbx_description
1 polymer ?
#
loop_
_entity_poly.entity_id
_entity_poly.type
_entity_poly.pdbx_seq_one_letter_code
_entity_poly.pdbx_strand_id
1 'polypeptide(L)'
;MKIKNCILLFCVFILCLILSITIFAEESTRLKVIVNGNEIKTEAKIIDDHVYVPIRAVSESMGAKVSWNGNTSTATISSASNDEIVPEVIKTVSPSIVGIIGTLNDSGDYSNQNKYIDQFVHGTGVIIKSDGRILTNAHVVKDMGKIVVVLTDGSGYEGKLEYIDEDSDLATVRIKQTNLPTATLGNKDDIISGKGVIAIGTPLSFSLRNSASIGIISGLNRSINSAYKLIQTDAAI
;
A
#
# COMPACT_ATOMS: atom_id res chain seq x y z
N MET A 1 71.96 3.81 50.79
CA MET A 1 71.80 4.40 49.44
C MET A 1 71.23 3.43 48.37
N LYS A 2 70.85 2.18 48.68
CA LYS A 2 70.40 1.19 47.68
C LYS A 2 68.87 1.12 47.43
N ILE A 3 68.05 1.52 48.40
CA ILE A 3 66.57 1.36 48.32
C ILE A 3 65.90 2.41 47.41
N LYS A 4 66.36 3.67 47.44
CA LYS A 4 65.80 4.73 46.59
C LYS A 4 65.96 4.46 45.09
N ASN A 5 67.09 3.89 44.68
CA ASN A 5 67.35 3.57 43.28
C ASN A 5 66.50 2.39 42.79
N CYS A 6 66.17 1.44 43.68
CA CYS A 6 65.32 0.29 43.33
C CYS A 6 63.86 0.72 43.10
N ILE A 7 63.35 1.64 43.93
CA ILE A 7 61.99 2.20 43.79
C ILE A 7 61.89 3.03 42.51
N LEU A 8 62.91 3.84 42.20
CA LEU A 8 62.93 4.63 40.97
C LEU A 8 62.95 3.74 39.72
N LEU A 9 63.73 2.65 39.73
CA LEU A 9 63.78 1.72 38.60
C LEU A 9 62.44 1.00 38.40
N PHE A 10 61.77 0.62 39.50
CA PHE A 10 60.47 -0.04 39.46
C PHE A 10 59.38 0.90 38.94
N CYS A 11 59.38 2.17 39.35
CA CYS A 11 58.44 3.18 38.84
C CYS A 11 58.65 3.48 37.35
N VAL A 12 59.90 3.55 36.87
CA VAL A 12 60.19 3.73 35.43
C VAL A 12 59.75 2.51 34.63
N PHE A 13 59.95 1.31 35.16
CA PHE A 13 59.49 0.08 34.49
C PHE A 13 57.97 0.02 34.40
N ILE A 14 57.25 0.38 35.47
CA ILE A 14 55.78 0.44 35.46
C ILE A 14 55.28 1.53 34.49
N LEU A 15 55.95 2.69 34.42
CA LEU A 15 55.58 3.77 33.52
C LEU A 15 55.81 3.40 32.05
N CYS A 16 56.91 2.70 31.75
CA CYS A 16 57.16 2.14 30.42
C CYS A 16 56.14 1.06 30.04
N LEU A 17 55.71 0.23 31.00
CA LEU A 17 54.68 -0.78 30.76
C LEU A 17 53.31 -0.14 30.45
N ILE A 18 52.98 0.97 31.11
CA ILE A 18 51.76 1.74 30.87
C ILE A 18 51.82 2.49 29.53
N LEU A 19 52.99 3.02 29.13
CA LEU A 19 53.16 3.64 27.81
C LEU A 19 53.12 2.64 26.64
N SER A 20 53.42 1.36 26.87
CA SER A 20 53.30 0.32 25.83
C SER A 20 51.87 -0.17 25.56
N ILE A 21 50.88 0.28 26.36
CA ILE A 21 49.45 -0.09 26.19
C ILE A 21 48.69 1.05 25.50
N THR A 22 49.32 1.78 24.59
CA THR A 22 48.55 2.49 23.57
C THR A 22 48.00 1.44 22.60
N ILE A 23 46.87 0.85 23.01
CA ILE A 23 45.97 0.14 22.14
C ILE A 23 45.58 1.15 21.06
N PHE A 24 46.15 1.00 19.87
CA PHE A 24 45.53 1.53 18.68
C PHE A 24 44.20 0.79 18.56
N ALA A 25 43.14 1.39 19.08
CA ALA A 25 41.81 1.11 18.61
C ALA A 25 41.81 1.60 17.17
N GLU A 26 42.16 0.70 16.26
CA GLU A 26 41.98 0.92 14.83
C GLU A 26 40.48 1.11 14.65
N GLU A 27 40.09 2.38 14.46
CA GLU A 27 38.74 2.74 14.05
C GLU A 27 38.56 2.09 12.69
N SER A 28 38.08 0.85 12.68
CA SER A 28 37.75 0.11 11.47
C SER A 28 36.85 1.03 10.67
N THR A 29 37.37 1.61 9.59
CA THR A 29 36.62 2.44 8.66
C THR A 29 35.51 1.56 8.13
N ARG A 30 34.34 1.66 8.76
CA ARG A 30 33.18 0.86 8.40
C ARG A 30 32.82 1.23 6.97
N LEU A 31 33.00 0.26 6.06
CA LEU A 31 32.57 0.37 4.68
C LEU A 31 31.09 0.71 4.64
N LYS A 32 30.76 1.86 4.05
CA LYS A 32 29.39 2.29 3.83
C LYS A 32 29.00 1.94 2.41
N VAL A 33 27.90 1.22 2.26
CA VAL A 33 27.31 0.91 0.95
C VAL A 33 25.98 1.64 0.87
N ILE A 34 25.82 2.45 -0.17
CA ILE A 34 24.62 3.26 -0.39
C ILE A 34 23.94 2.78 -1.67
N VAL A 35 22.69 2.37 -1.58
CA VAL A 35 21.85 1.96 -2.71
C VAL A 35 20.65 2.91 -2.78
N ASN A 36 20.46 3.56 -3.92
CA ASN A 36 19.39 4.55 -4.14
C ASN A 36 19.32 5.65 -3.04
N GLY A 37 20.48 6.10 -2.57
CA GLY A 37 20.58 7.14 -1.53
C GLY A 37 20.43 6.64 -0.09
N ASN A 38 20.13 5.35 0.14
CA ASN A 38 20.00 4.77 1.47
C ASN A 38 21.21 3.89 1.82
N GLU A 39 21.77 4.06 3.03
CA GLU A 39 22.82 3.17 3.53
C GLU A 39 22.22 1.79 3.83
N ILE A 40 22.82 0.74 3.27
CA ILE A 40 22.38 -0.64 3.48
C ILE A 40 23.31 -1.36 4.46
N LYS A 41 22.73 -2.17 5.35
CA LYS A 41 23.50 -3.06 6.23
C LYS A 41 24.00 -4.24 5.41
N THR A 42 25.31 -4.41 5.33
CA THR A 42 25.92 -5.46 4.50
C THR A 42 27.29 -5.87 5.04
N GLU A 43 27.70 -7.08 4.72
CA GLU A 43 29.03 -7.66 5.04
C GLU A 43 30.05 -7.32 3.95
N ALA A 44 30.01 -6.09 3.44
CA ALA A 44 30.94 -5.65 2.41
C ALA A 44 32.38 -5.65 2.93
N LYS A 45 33.32 -6.05 2.09
CA LYS A 45 34.74 -6.17 2.43
C LYS A 45 35.62 -5.69 1.30
N ILE A 46 36.78 -5.13 1.64
CA ILE A 46 37.83 -4.86 0.66
C ILE A 46 38.73 -6.10 0.58
N ILE A 47 38.96 -6.60 -0.63
CA ILE A 47 39.94 -7.65 -0.92
C ILE A 47 40.72 -7.18 -2.15
N ASP A 48 42.06 -7.17 -2.06
CA ASP A 48 42.95 -6.78 -3.16
C ASP A 48 42.57 -5.41 -3.78
N ASP A 49 42.32 -4.40 -2.94
CA ASP A 49 41.84 -3.06 -3.33
C ASP A 49 40.48 -3.01 -4.08
N HIS A 50 39.72 -4.10 -4.09
CA HIS A 50 38.37 -4.15 -4.64
C HIS A 50 37.33 -4.26 -3.54
N VAL A 51 36.24 -3.50 -3.66
CA VAL A 51 35.09 -3.58 -2.74
C VAL A 51 34.16 -4.70 -3.20
N TYR A 52 34.01 -5.72 -2.37
CA TYR A 52 33.07 -6.81 -2.56
C TYR A 52 31.83 -6.54 -1.73
N VAL A 53 30.68 -6.45 -2.39
CA VAL A 53 29.39 -6.33 -1.74
C VAL A 53 28.56 -7.57 -2.05
N PRO A 54 28.00 -8.26 -1.04
CA PRO A 54 27.06 -9.35 -1.25
C PRO A 54 25.92 -8.93 -2.19
N ILE A 55 25.82 -9.60 -3.34
CA ILE A 55 24.79 -9.28 -4.33
C ILE A 55 23.38 -9.44 -3.77
N ARG A 56 23.17 -10.36 -2.81
CA ARG A 56 21.91 -10.50 -2.08
C ARG A 56 21.50 -9.20 -1.40
N ALA A 57 22.42 -8.56 -0.68
CA ALA A 57 22.15 -7.33 0.06
C ALA A 57 21.75 -6.19 -0.88
N VAL A 58 22.46 -6.06 -2.02
CA VAL A 58 22.12 -5.07 -3.04
C VAL A 58 20.75 -5.36 -3.66
N SER A 59 20.52 -6.59 -4.13
CA SER A 59 19.27 -6.98 -4.79
C SER A 59 18.04 -6.85 -3.88
N GLU A 60 18.13 -7.33 -2.63
CA GLU A 60 17.03 -7.24 -1.67
C GLU A 60 16.75 -5.78 -1.26
N SER A 61 17.79 -4.93 -1.17
CA SER A 61 17.60 -3.49 -0.96
C SER A 61 16.91 -2.78 -2.13
N MET A 62 17.00 -3.36 -3.33
CA MET A 62 16.29 -2.90 -4.53
C MET A 62 14.90 -3.54 -4.68
N GLY A 63 14.43 -4.30 -3.68
CA GLY A 63 13.12 -4.96 -3.70
C GLY A 63 13.07 -6.25 -4.51
N ALA A 64 14.21 -6.78 -4.96
CA ALA A 64 14.28 -8.07 -5.63
C ALA A 64 14.39 -9.22 -4.62
N LYS A 65 13.78 -10.36 -4.94
CA LYS A 65 13.91 -11.59 -4.17
C LYS A 65 15.13 -12.38 -4.66
N VAL A 66 15.95 -12.86 -3.72
CA VAL A 66 17.14 -13.67 -4.02
C VAL A 66 16.93 -15.09 -3.48
N SER A 67 16.88 -16.07 -4.37
CA SER A 67 16.82 -17.50 -4.03
C SER A 67 18.12 -18.22 -4.37
N TRP A 68 18.41 -19.30 -3.65
CA TRP A 68 19.57 -20.16 -3.88
C TRP A 68 19.11 -21.60 -4.08
N ASN A 69 19.54 -22.23 -5.17
CA ASN A 69 19.36 -23.64 -5.42
C ASN A 69 20.70 -24.37 -5.21
N GLY A 70 20.81 -25.10 -4.11
CA GLY A 70 22.03 -25.84 -3.75
C GLY A 70 22.35 -27.02 -4.68
N ASN A 71 21.36 -27.59 -5.37
CA ASN A 71 21.57 -28.72 -6.27
C ASN A 71 22.23 -28.28 -7.59
N THR A 72 21.90 -27.08 -8.07
CA THR A 72 22.45 -26.53 -9.32
C THR A 72 23.50 -25.44 -9.08
N SER A 73 23.82 -25.14 -7.82
CA SER A 73 24.67 -24.01 -7.43
C SER A 73 24.25 -22.69 -8.08
N THR A 74 22.95 -22.46 -8.19
CA THR A 74 22.38 -21.31 -8.90
C THR A 74 21.76 -20.31 -7.92
N ALA A 75 22.18 -19.05 -8.02
CA ALA A 75 21.48 -17.93 -7.39
C ALA A 75 20.53 -17.30 -8.42
N THR A 76 19.26 -17.11 -8.06
CA THR A 76 18.28 -16.43 -8.90
C THR A 76 17.85 -15.14 -8.22
N ILE A 77 17.85 -14.05 -8.98
CA ILE A 77 17.37 -12.75 -8.55
C ILE A 77 16.14 -12.45 -9.40
N SER A 78 14.97 -12.35 -8.76
CA SER A 78 13.74 -11.94 -9.42
C SER A 78 13.25 -10.63 -8.81
N SER A 79 13.06 -9.61 -9.63
CA SER A 79 12.19 -8.49 -9.25
C SER A 79 10.76 -8.95 -9.46
N ALA A 80 9.87 -8.64 -8.51
CA ALA A 80 8.45 -8.88 -8.73
C ALA A 80 8.01 -7.99 -9.90
N SER A 81 7.65 -8.62 -11.02
CA SER A 81 7.12 -7.89 -12.17
C SER A 81 5.72 -7.38 -11.83
N ASN A 82 5.20 -6.44 -12.63
CA ASN A 82 3.80 -6.03 -12.52
C ASN A 82 2.85 -7.24 -12.62
N ASP A 83 3.23 -8.26 -13.40
CA ASP A 83 2.46 -9.50 -13.56
C ASP A 83 2.36 -10.33 -12.27
N GLU A 84 3.27 -10.13 -11.31
CA GLU A 84 3.19 -10.76 -9.98
C GLU A 84 2.52 -9.85 -8.94
N ILE A 85 2.83 -8.55 -8.96
CA ILE A 85 2.35 -7.59 -7.95
C ILE A 85 0.86 -7.29 -8.12
N VAL A 86 0.44 -6.97 -9.34
CA VAL A 86 -0.93 -6.48 -9.61
C VAL A 86 -1.98 -7.53 -9.24
N PRO A 87 -1.86 -8.82 -9.61
CA PRO A 87 -2.83 -9.83 -9.19
C PRO A 87 -2.90 -10.00 -7.68
N GLU A 88 -1.78 -9.91 -6.96
CA GLU A 88 -1.77 -10.07 -5.50
C GLU A 88 -2.41 -8.87 -4.79
N VAL A 89 -2.19 -7.65 -5.30
CA VAL A 89 -2.88 -6.45 -4.79
C VAL A 89 -4.40 -6.57 -5.02
N ILE A 90 -4.82 -6.93 -6.22
CA ILE A 90 -6.24 -7.13 -6.54
C ILE A 90 -6.83 -8.20 -5.61
N LYS A 91 -6.20 -9.36 -5.51
CA LYS A 91 -6.65 -10.46 -4.63
C LYS A 91 -6.79 -10.03 -3.16
N THR A 92 -5.88 -9.19 -2.68
CA THR A 92 -5.89 -8.69 -1.30
C THR A 92 -6.99 -7.67 -1.07
N VAL A 93 -7.23 -6.76 -2.02
CA VAL A 93 -8.16 -5.63 -1.86
C VAL A 93 -9.58 -5.98 -2.28
N SER A 94 -9.76 -6.83 -3.30
CA SER A 94 -11.07 -7.17 -3.88
C SER A 94 -12.12 -7.53 -2.83
N PRO A 95 -11.85 -8.35 -1.79
CA PRO A 95 -12.88 -8.69 -0.78
C PRO A 95 -13.50 -7.49 -0.06
N SER A 96 -12.80 -6.34 -0.02
CA SER A 96 -13.30 -5.09 0.57
C SER A 96 -14.10 -4.22 -0.42
N ILE A 97 -14.15 -4.58 -1.70
CA ILE A 97 -14.91 -3.88 -2.73
C ILE A 97 -16.25 -4.57 -2.89
N VAL A 98 -17.33 -3.79 -2.86
CA VAL A 98 -18.70 -4.29 -2.88
C VAL A 98 -19.48 -3.69 -4.03
N GLY A 99 -20.41 -4.45 -4.56
CA GLY A 99 -21.44 -3.94 -5.45
C GLY A 99 -22.56 -3.30 -4.64
N ILE A 100 -23.11 -2.19 -5.12
CA ILE A 100 -24.31 -1.57 -4.56
C ILE A 100 -25.38 -1.64 -5.65
N ILE A 101 -26.57 -2.11 -5.29
CA ILE A 101 -27.76 -2.09 -6.16
C ILE A 101 -28.93 -1.49 -5.39
N GLY A 102 -29.81 -0.81 -6.10
CA GLY A 102 -31.03 -0.29 -5.51
C GLY A 102 -32.11 0.00 -6.52
N THR A 103 -33.34 0.10 -6.02
CA THR A 103 -34.50 0.57 -6.80
C THR A 103 -34.67 2.06 -6.57
N LEU A 104 -34.99 2.81 -7.61
CA LEU A 104 -35.28 4.24 -7.49
C LEU A 104 -36.54 4.47 -6.65
N ASN A 105 -36.54 5.55 -5.87
CA ASN A 105 -37.77 6.04 -5.23
C ASN A 105 -38.74 6.50 -6.33
N ASP A 106 -39.93 5.89 -6.36
CA ASP A 106 -41.01 6.26 -7.28
C ASP A 106 -41.38 7.74 -7.07
N SER A 107 -40.88 8.61 -7.94
CA SER A 107 -41.37 9.99 -8.03
C SER A 107 -42.72 9.94 -8.73
N GLY A 108 -43.79 10.04 -7.94
CA GLY A 108 -45.15 9.87 -8.41
C GLY A 108 -45.50 10.80 -9.57
N ASP A 109 -45.64 10.23 -10.76
CA ASP A 109 -46.47 10.77 -11.84
C ASP A 109 -47.26 9.62 -12.48
N TYR A 110 -48.55 9.54 -12.13
CA TYR A 110 -49.48 8.47 -12.50
C TYR A 110 -50.07 8.72 -13.91
N SER A 111 -49.22 8.75 -14.96
CA SER A 111 -49.73 9.02 -16.31
C SER A 111 -49.09 8.21 -17.46
N ASN A 112 -48.33 7.14 -17.22
CA ASN A 112 -47.87 6.30 -18.33
C ASN A 112 -47.93 4.78 -18.03
N GLN A 113 -48.77 4.12 -18.83
CA GLN A 113 -49.07 2.68 -18.87
C GLN A 113 -47.89 1.84 -19.41
N ASN A 114 -46.69 1.97 -18.83
CA ASN A 114 -45.53 1.10 -19.11
C ASN A 114 -44.60 1.00 -17.88
N LYS A 115 -45.15 0.65 -16.72
CA LYS A 115 -44.44 0.62 -15.44
C LYS A 115 -44.00 -0.80 -15.06
N TYR A 116 -43.08 -1.36 -15.85
CA TYR A 116 -42.31 -2.56 -15.51
C TYR A 116 -40.90 -2.48 -16.10
N ILE A 117 -40.23 -1.34 -15.91
CA ILE A 117 -38.77 -1.34 -15.88
C ILE A 117 -38.43 -0.94 -14.45
N ASP A 118 -38.23 -1.92 -13.56
CA ASP A 118 -37.45 -1.67 -12.34
C ASP A 118 -36.07 -1.22 -12.83
N GLN A 119 -35.87 0.10 -12.96
CA GLN A 119 -34.57 0.65 -13.26
C GLN A 119 -33.72 0.47 -12.01
N PHE A 120 -32.98 -0.63 -11.97
CA PHE A 120 -31.97 -0.85 -10.96
C PHE A 120 -30.82 0.10 -11.21
N VAL A 121 -30.55 0.97 -10.24
CA VAL A 121 -29.30 1.72 -10.19
C VAL A 121 -28.26 0.85 -9.52
N HIS A 122 -27.03 0.94 -9.99
CA HIS A 122 -25.92 0.20 -9.42
C HIS A 122 -24.69 1.11 -9.27
N GLY A 123 -23.78 0.69 -8.42
CA GLY A 123 -22.51 1.34 -8.20
C GLY A 123 -21.55 0.48 -7.41
N THR A 124 -20.45 1.08 -6.98
CA THR A 124 -19.42 0.42 -6.18
C THR A 124 -19.36 1.04 -4.80
N GLY A 125 -19.06 0.24 -3.79
CA GLY A 125 -18.67 0.71 -2.47
C GLY A 125 -17.38 0.06 -1.99
N VAL A 126 -16.80 0.63 -0.96
CA VAL A 126 -15.59 0.12 -0.30
C VAL A 126 -15.84 -0.03 1.19
N ILE A 127 -15.61 -1.23 1.73
CA ILE A 127 -15.71 -1.51 3.17
C ILE A 127 -14.53 -0.85 3.87
N ILE A 128 -14.80 0.20 4.64
CA ILE A 128 -13.79 0.98 5.38
C ILE A 128 -13.71 0.61 6.86
N LYS A 129 -14.69 -0.16 7.37
CA LYS A 129 -14.68 -0.69 8.74
C LYS A 129 -15.29 -2.09 8.80
N SER A 130 -14.71 -2.95 9.64
CA SER A 130 -15.06 -4.36 9.75
C SER A 130 -16.45 -4.62 10.35
N ASP A 131 -17.08 -3.60 10.92
CA ASP A 131 -18.47 -3.57 11.41
C ASP A 131 -19.49 -3.31 10.28
N GLY A 132 -19.06 -3.34 9.02
CA GLY A 132 -19.94 -3.21 7.85
C GLY A 132 -20.16 -1.79 7.34
N ARG A 133 -19.21 -0.87 7.57
CA ARG A 133 -19.30 0.51 7.07
C ARG A 133 -18.71 0.57 5.69
N ILE A 134 -19.49 1.05 4.74
CA ILE A 134 -19.15 1.12 3.33
C ILE A 134 -19.14 2.58 2.90
N LEU A 135 -18.07 3.01 2.25
CA LEU A 135 -17.94 4.30 1.61
C LEU A 135 -18.33 4.18 0.13
N THR A 136 -19.11 5.12 -0.38
CA THR A 136 -19.50 5.21 -1.79
C THR A 136 -19.76 6.67 -2.15
N ASN A 137 -20.13 6.94 -3.41
CA ASN A 137 -20.53 8.26 -3.83
C ASN A 137 -21.96 8.58 -3.41
N ALA A 138 -22.23 9.85 -3.11
CA ALA A 138 -23.57 10.31 -2.75
C ALA A 138 -24.56 10.08 -3.91
N HIS A 139 -24.16 10.39 -5.14
CA HIS A 139 -25.01 10.22 -6.32
C HIS A 139 -25.40 8.75 -6.60
N VAL A 140 -24.63 7.77 -6.10
CA VAL A 140 -24.96 6.34 -6.26
C VAL A 140 -26.19 5.99 -5.43
N VAL A 141 -26.31 6.53 -4.22
CA VAL A 141 -27.29 6.06 -3.23
C VAL A 141 -28.41 7.04 -2.92
N LYS A 142 -28.27 8.33 -3.27
CA LYS A 142 -29.21 9.38 -2.86
C LYS A 142 -30.66 9.15 -3.29
N ASP A 143 -30.86 8.59 -4.48
CA ASP A 143 -32.18 8.36 -5.07
C ASP A 143 -32.68 6.92 -4.89
N MET A 144 -31.91 6.07 -4.20
CA MET A 144 -32.27 4.69 -3.94
C MET A 144 -33.28 4.59 -2.79
N GLY A 145 -34.42 3.94 -3.04
CA GLY A 145 -35.40 3.61 -2.01
C GLY A 145 -35.00 2.41 -1.16
N LYS A 146 -34.49 1.36 -1.80
CA LYS A 146 -33.89 0.20 -1.14
C LYS A 146 -32.47 0.03 -1.60
N ILE A 147 -31.53 -0.04 -0.65
CA ILE A 147 -30.12 -0.30 -0.93
C ILE A 147 -29.82 -1.75 -0.57
N VAL A 148 -29.25 -2.50 -1.51
CA VAL A 148 -28.68 -3.82 -1.28
C VAL A 148 -27.20 -3.76 -1.61
N VAL A 149 -26.38 -4.17 -0.65
CA VAL A 149 -24.94 -4.30 -0.82
C VAL A 149 -24.64 -5.76 -1.11
N VAL A 150 -23.87 -6.01 -2.16
CA VAL A 150 -23.47 -7.35 -2.58
C VAL A 150 -21.96 -7.49 -2.39
N LEU A 151 -21.56 -8.43 -1.53
CA LEU A 151 -20.15 -8.73 -1.27
C LEU A 151 -19.52 -9.49 -2.45
N THR A 152 -18.20 -9.67 -2.42
CA THR A 152 -17.46 -10.36 -3.48
C THR A 152 -17.85 -11.82 -3.66
N ASP A 153 -18.29 -12.49 -2.60
CA ASP A 153 -18.79 -13.87 -2.63
C ASP A 153 -20.21 -13.97 -3.22
N GLY A 154 -20.84 -12.84 -3.56
CA GLY A 154 -22.19 -12.76 -4.10
C GLY A 154 -23.30 -12.66 -3.05
N SER A 155 -22.98 -12.71 -1.76
CA SER A 155 -23.95 -12.52 -0.68
C SER A 155 -24.50 -11.09 -0.68
N GLY A 156 -25.83 -10.96 -0.54
CA GLY A 156 -26.54 -9.68 -0.54
C GLY A 156 -27.07 -9.32 0.84
N TYR A 157 -26.88 -8.07 1.26
CA TYR A 157 -27.33 -7.55 2.54
C TYR A 157 -28.09 -6.24 2.35
N GLU A 158 -29.15 -6.05 3.12
CA GLU A 158 -29.85 -4.78 3.19
C GLU A 158 -28.91 -3.70 3.77
N GLY A 159 -28.71 -2.64 2.99
CA GLY A 159 -27.91 -1.47 3.35
C GLY A 159 -28.78 -0.37 3.91
N LYS A 160 -28.30 0.29 4.98
CA LYS A 160 -28.90 1.49 5.54
C LYS A 160 -27.97 2.68 5.27
N LEU A 161 -28.49 3.74 4.64
CA LEU A 161 -27.77 5.00 4.53
C LEU A 161 -27.52 5.59 5.94
N GLU A 162 -26.26 5.79 6.32
CA GLU A 162 -25.88 6.40 7.61
C GLU A 162 -25.63 7.90 7.47
N TYR A 163 -24.87 8.31 6.44
CA TYR A 163 -24.50 9.69 6.18
C TYR A 163 -24.42 9.93 4.68
N ILE A 164 -24.75 11.15 4.27
CA ILE A 164 -24.62 11.62 2.89
C ILE A 164 -24.17 13.08 2.92
N ASP A 165 -23.21 13.40 2.06
CA ASP A 165 -22.73 14.74 1.80
C ASP A 165 -22.67 14.92 0.28
N GLU A 166 -23.65 15.65 -0.26
CA GLU A 166 -23.76 15.88 -1.70
C GLU A 166 -22.69 16.88 -2.21
N ASP A 167 -22.15 17.74 -1.34
CA ASP A 167 -21.15 18.75 -1.73
C ASP A 167 -19.80 18.09 -2.08
N SER A 168 -19.41 17.07 -1.31
CA SER A 168 -18.21 16.25 -1.60
C SER A 168 -18.50 14.99 -2.41
N ASP A 169 -19.76 14.74 -2.75
CA ASP A 169 -20.27 13.53 -3.40
C ASP A 169 -19.87 12.24 -2.67
N LEU A 170 -19.98 12.22 -1.34
CA LEU A 170 -19.66 11.08 -0.48
C LEU A 170 -20.86 10.62 0.34
N ALA A 171 -20.99 9.31 0.51
CA ALA A 171 -21.98 8.70 1.39
C ALA A 171 -21.42 7.47 2.09
N THR A 172 -21.97 7.17 3.28
CA THR A 172 -21.70 5.92 3.97
C THR A 172 -22.95 5.08 4.12
N VAL A 173 -22.86 3.81 3.72
CA VAL A 173 -23.90 2.79 3.90
C VAL A 173 -23.44 1.79 4.94
N ARG A 174 -24.37 1.32 5.76
CA ARG A 174 -24.14 0.29 6.79
C ARG A 174 -24.89 -0.99 6.45
N ILE A 175 -24.20 -2.11 6.57
CA ILE A 175 -24.81 -3.44 6.62
C ILE A 175 -24.64 -4.06 8.01
N LYS A 176 -25.58 -4.91 8.41
CA LYS A 176 -25.52 -5.65 9.69
C LYS A 176 -24.63 -6.89 9.56
N GLN A 177 -23.33 -6.67 9.46
CA GLN A 177 -22.29 -7.72 9.39
C GLN A 177 -21.04 -7.28 10.17
N THR A 178 -20.26 -8.25 10.63
CA THR A 178 -19.02 -8.04 11.39
C THR A 178 -17.90 -8.90 10.83
N ASN A 179 -16.65 -8.59 11.19
CA ASN A 179 -15.46 -9.31 10.71
C ASN A 179 -15.30 -9.26 9.19
N LEU A 180 -15.77 -8.19 8.56
CA LEU A 180 -15.61 -7.99 7.13
C LEU A 180 -14.18 -7.57 6.78
N PRO A 181 -13.66 -8.00 5.61
CA PRO A 181 -12.40 -7.49 5.08
C PRO A 181 -12.52 -5.99 4.80
N THR A 182 -11.52 -5.22 5.20
CA THR A 182 -11.52 -3.75 5.08
C THR A 182 -10.38 -3.27 4.20
N ALA A 183 -10.66 -2.26 3.37
CA ALA A 183 -9.62 -1.53 2.69
C ALA A 183 -8.82 -0.71 3.69
N THR A 184 -7.50 -0.72 3.56
CA THR A 184 -6.63 0.22 4.27
C THR A 184 -6.59 1.54 3.50
N LEU A 185 -6.90 2.65 4.16
CA LEU A 185 -6.82 3.96 3.53
C LEU A 185 -5.36 4.42 3.45
N GLY A 186 -4.97 4.91 2.27
CA GLY A 186 -3.62 5.42 2.02
C GLY A 186 -3.39 6.82 2.58
N ASN A 187 -2.13 7.26 2.57
CA ASN A 187 -1.76 8.64 2.89
C ASN A 187 -1.78 9.51 1.62
N LYS A 188 -2.15 10.78 1.78
CA LYS A 188 -2.11 11.80 0.73
C LYS A 188 -0.68 12.01 0.19
N ASP A 189 0.34 11.89 1.02
CA ASP A 189 1.73 12.11 0.61
C ASP A 189 2.23 11.07 -0.41
N ASP A 190 1.56 9.92 -0.48
CA ASP A 190 1.90 8.86 -1.43
C ASP A 190 1.34 9.12 -2.83
N ILE A 191 0.44 10.09 -2.99
CA ILE A 191 -0.28 10.38 -4.22
C ILE A 191 0.55 11.32 -5.11
N ILE A 192 1.25 10.74 -6.09
CA ILE A 192 2.21 11.44 -6.95
C ILE A 192 1.89 11.19 -8.42
N SER A 193 1.87 12.24 -9.25
CA SER A 193 1.69 12.10 -10.70
C SER A 193 2.73 11.17 -11.32
N GLY A 194 2.27 10.29 -12.23
CA GLY A 194 3.08 9.26 -12.87
C GLY A 194 3.18 7.93 -12.11
N LYS A 195 2.75 7.85 -10.83
CA LYS A 195 2.67 6.56 -10.13
C LYS A 195 1.57 5.69 -10.71
N GLY A 196 1.85 4.38 -10.79
CA GLY A 196 0.87 3.38 -11.18
C GLY A 196 -0.26 3.26 -10.16
N VAL A 197 -1.48 3.05 -10.66
CA VAL A 197 -2.70 2.86 -9.87
C VAL A 197 -3.54 1.74 -10.46
N ILE A 198 -4.34 1.12 -9.61
CA ILE A 198 -5.34 0.13 -10.01
C ILE A 198 -6.71 0.70 -9.62
N ALA A 199 -7.61 0.83 -10.59
CA ALA A 199 -9.02 1.16 -10.33
C ALA A 199 -9.81 -0.14 -10.27
N ILE A 200 -10.62 -0.34 -9.22
CA ILE A 200 -11.45 -1.53 -9.03
C ILE A 200 -12.88 -1.10 -8.75
N GLY A 201 -13.85 -1.74 -9.43
CA GLY A 201 -15.25 -1.40 -9.26
C GLY A 201 -16.20 -2.14 -10.19
N THR A 202 -17.35 -1.52 -10.43
CA THR A 202 -18.48 -2.07 -11.19
C THR A 202 -18.77 -1.18 -12.40
N PRO A 203 -18.03 -1.34 -13.51
CA PRO A 203 -18.27 -0.63 -14.76
C PRO A 203 -19.62 -1.01 -15.37
N LEU A 204 -20.31 -0.05 -16.00
CA LEU A 204 -21.43 -0.19 -16.96
C LEU A 204 -22.67 -1.00 -16.53
N SER A 205 -22.50 -2.23 -16.03
CA SER A 205 -23.52 -3.12 -15.54
C SER A 205 -23.05 -3.87 -14.28
N PHE A 206 -24.02 -4.27 -13.46
CA PHE A 206 -23.74 -5.03 -12.24
C PHE A 206 -23.07 -6.39 -12.47
N SER A 207 -23.23 -6.98 -13.66
CA SER A 207 -22.56 -8.23 -14.02
C SER A 207 -21.04 -8.10 -14.13
N LEU A 208 -20.53 -6.87 -14.29
CA LEU A 208 -19.11 -6.57 -14.40
C LEU A 208 -18.50 -6.12 -13.05
N ARG A 209 -19.20 -6.32 -11.93
CA ARG A 209 -18.68 -5.98 -10.59
C ARG A 209 -17.31 -6.61 -10.32
N ASN A 210 -16.49 -5.90 -9.56
CA ASN A 210 -15.09 -6.24 -9.26
C ASN A 210 -14.18 -6.30 -10.50
N SER A 211 -14.50 -5.56 -11.56
CA SER A 211 -13.56 -5.32 -12.65
C SER A 211 -12.41 -4.44 -12.17
N ALA A 212 -11.21 -4.71 -12.68
CA ALA A 212 -10.01 -3.96 -12.35
C ALA A 212 -9.29 -3.49 -13.62
N SER A 213 -8.73 -2.29 -13.58
CA SER A 213 -7.88 -1.73 -14.63
C SER A 213 -6.63 -1.10 -14.03
N ILE A 214 -5.56 -1.05 -14.81
CA ILE A 214 -4.31 -0.40 -14.43
C ILE A 214 -4.13 0.88 -15.24
N GLY A 215 -3.57 1.89 -14.59
CA GLY A 215 -3.18 3.16 -15.21
C GLY A 215 -2.18 3.89 -14.34
N ILE A 216 -2.08 5.19 -14.53
CA ILE A 216 -1.25 6.10 -13.74
C ILE A 216 -2.06 7.28 -13.22
N ILE A 217 -1.56 7.91 -12.17
CA ILE A 217 -2.03 9.22 -11.74
C ILE A 217 -1.61 10.25 -12.81
N SER A 218 -2.56 10.67 -13.64
CA SER A 218 -2.32 11.64 -14.72
C SER A 218 -2.36 13.10 -14.22
N GLY A 219 -3.03 13.36 -13.09
CA GLY A 219 -3.15 14.72 -12.56
C GLY A 219 -3.70 14.77 -11.15
N LEU A 220 -3.34 15.83 -10.43
CA LEU A 220 -3.75 16.08 -9.05
C LEU A 220 -4.51 17.39 -8.94
N ASN A 221 -5.33 17.51 -7.89
CA ASN A 221 -6.06 18.72 -7.56
C ASN A 221 -6.91 19.26 -8.74
N ARG A 222 -7.45 18.37 -9.56
CA ARG A 222 -8.37 18.75 -10.64
C ARG A 222 -9.69 19.23 -10.04
N SER A 223 -10.35 20.17 -10.69
CA SER A 223 -11.68 20.60 -10.27
C SER A 223 -12.56 20.75 -11.48
N ILE A 224 -13.77 20.20 -11.39
CA ILE A 224 -14.77 20.29 -12.46
C ILE A 224 -15.68 21.50 -12.18
N ASN A 225 -16.03 21.75 -10.91
CA ASN A 225 -16.96 22.82 -10.49
C ASN A 225 -16.59 23.51 -9.15
N SER A 226 -15.32 23.50 -8.72
CA SER A 226 -14.82 24.09 -7.46
C SER A 226 -15.30 23.50 -6.13
N ALA A 227 -16.27 22.58 -6.11
CA ALA A 227 -16.78 21.97 -4.87
C ALA A 227 -15.75 21.08 -4.15
N TYR A 228 -14.98 20.29 -4.90
CA TYR A 228 -13.92 19.42 -4.37
C TYR A 228 -12.81 19.20 -5.40
N LYS A 229 -11.72 18.58 -4.92
CA LYS A 229 -10.51 18.31 -5.70
C LYS A 229 -10.43 16.83 -6.03
N LEU A 230 -10.11 16.55 -7.29
CA LEU A 230 -10.06 15.21 -7.87
C LEU A 230 -8.62 14.79 -8.20
N ILE A 231 -8.42 13.48 -8.14
CA ILE A 231 -7.28 12.80 -8.73
C ILE A 231 -7.73 12.31 -10.11
N GLN A 232 -6.93 12.60 -11.13
CA GLN A 232 -7.16 12.13 -12.49
C GLN A 232 -6.28 10.91 -12.75
N THR A 233 -6.87 9.88 -13.33
CA THR A 233 -6.20 8.66 -13.79
C THR A 233 -6.61 8.34 -15.22
N ASP A 234 -5.77 7.62 -15.95
CA ASP A 234 -6.09 7.01 -17.24
C ASP A 234 -6.55 5.55 -17.13
N ALA A 235 -6.60 5.01 -15.90
CA ALA A 235 -7.22 3.73 -15.60
C ALA A 235 -8.74 3.79 -15.87
N ALA A 236 -9.26 2.88 -16.70
CA ALA A 236 -10.67 2.84 -17.08
C ALA A 236 -11.56 2.20 -15.99
N ILE A 237 -12.77 2.71 -15.80
CA ILE A 237 -13.77 2.12 -14.89
C ILE A 237 -15.17 2.27 -15.46
#